data_AF-A0A8C5PXI1-F1
#
_entry.id   AF-A0A8C5PXI1-F1
#
_cell.length_a   1.000
_cell.length_b   1.000
_cell.length_c   1.000
_cell.angle_alpha   90.00
_cell.angle_beta   90.00
_cell.angle_gamma   90.00
#
_symmetry.space_group_name_H-M   'P 1'
#
loop_
_entity.id
_entity.type
_entity.pdbx_description
1 polymer ?
#
loop_
_entity_poly.entity_id
_entity_poly.type
_entity_poly.pdbx_seq_one_letter_code
_entity_poly.pdbx_strand_id
1 'polypeptide(L)'
;MAAFSGYLCALIGVCSDLCARLLGSVCVRRGYHLWLAALVSLTPLLQGLSNPQSIFSNSNNFFNVKFVHCSCGWTFLLLSGFVLLVTLVPTGRPFLSLLHLTRLGIGTALCQGVPYLFQLLEDLTGSCQQPLPPGTLLHHRLEDRYSCQIEGYQWQGYHISPKTFSLTLCSLSMAEELAVFVRYLRRGYTADTSLRLVFLLNASLLGLYNLLLICIALYAPSYTQNVVGAATGTFCWYVTYRGWYRTYYSPGPPGYGMFPRKVIGPHKLE
;
A
#
# COMPACT_ATOMS: atom_id res chain seq x y z
N MET A 1 33.77 2.70 -20.30
CA MET A 1 32.84 1.80 -19.56
C MET A 1 33.06 1.83 -18.03
N ALA A 2 34.28 1.69 -17.51
CA ALA A 2 34.54 1.69 -16.06
C ALA A 2 34.11 3.00 -15.35
N ALA A 3 34.42 4.16 -15.93
CA ALA A 3 33.99 5.46 -15.37
C ALA A 3 32.46 5.60 -15.29
N PHE A 4 31.75 5.20 -16.35
CA PHE A 4 30.28 5.23 -16.40
C PHE A 4 29.63 4.32 -15.33
N SER A 5 30.20 3.12 -15.14
CA SER A 5 29.78 2.20 -14.06
C SER A 5 30.01 2.82 -12.67
N GLY A 6 31.14 3.50 -12.46
CA GLY A 6 31.42 4.23 -11.23
C GLY A 6 30.41 5.35 -10.93
N TYR A 7 30.08 6.18 -11.94
CA TYR A 7 29.08 7.24 -11.81
C TYR A 7 27.68 6.69 -11.51
N LEU A 8 27.28 5.60 -12.17
CA LEU A 8 25.99 4.96 -11.94
C LEU A 8 25.87 4.43 -10.51
N CYS A 9 26.88 3.73 -10.01
CA CYS A 9 26.93 3.23 -8.63
C CYS A 9 26.88 4.38 -7.61
N ALA A 10 27.61 5.47 -7.85
CA ALA A 10 27.59 6.65 -7.00
C ALA A 10 26.20 7.32 -6.99
N LEU A 11 25.57 7.47 -8.16
CA LEU A 11 24.22 8.03 -8.28
C LEU A 11 23.19 7.17 -7.55
N ILE A 12 23.22 5.85 -7.74
CA ILE A 12 22.37 4.89 -7.01
C ILE A 12 22.58 5.05 -5.50
N GLY A 13 23.83 5.17 -5.05
CA GLY A 13 24.19 5.41 -3.66
C GLY A 13 23.53 6.68 -3.10
N VAL A 14 23.73 7.82 -3.76
CA VAL A 14 23.18 9.12 -3.34
C VAL A 14 21.65 9.11 -3.34
N CYS A 15 21.03 8.62 -4.41
CA CYS A 15 19.58 8.55 -4.53
C CYS A 15 18.97 7.65 -3.44
N SER A 16 19.53 6.47 -3.22
CA SER A 16 19.02 5.54 -2.20
C SER A 16 19.22 6.08 -0.78
N ASP A 17 20.34 6.74 -0.49
CA ASP A 17 20.57 7.39 0.82
C ASP A 17 19.58 8.54 1.07
N LEU A 18 19.34 9.39 0.05
CA LEU A 18 18.38 10.49 0.15
C LEU A 18 16.96 9.94 0.38
N CYS A 19 16.52 8.99 -0.44
CA CYS A 19 15.22 8.35 -0.30
C CYS A 19 15.07 7.65 1.06
N ALA A 20 16.11 6.97 1.56
CA ALA A 20 16.11 6.35 2.88
C ALA A 20 15.94 7.38 4.00
N ARG A 21 16.65 8.52 3.92
CA ARG A 21 16.54 9.61 4.89
C ARG A 21 15.15 10.24 4.88
N LEU A 22 14.58 10.46 3.69
CA LEU A 22 13.24 11.02 3.53
C LEU A 22 12.18 10.08 4.11
N LEU A 23 12.10 8.84 3.63
CA LEU A 23 11.12 7.83 4.09
C LEU A 23 11.31 7.45 5.57
N GLY A 24 12.55 7.46 6.05
CA GLY A 24 12.90 7.18 7.42
C GLY A 24 12.68 8.33 8.40
N SER A 25 12.43 9.56 7.92
CA SER A 25 12.24 10.72 8.79
C SER A 25 10.88 10.66 9.50
N VAL A 26 10.87 11.02 10.79
CA VAL A 26 9.63 10.98 11.59
C VAL A 26 8.61 11.98 11.06
N CYS A 27 9.07 13.15 10.59
CA CYS A 27 8.22 14.18 10.00
C CYS A 27 7.52 13.68 8.74
N VAL A 28 8.25 13.09 7.79
CA VAL A 28 7.64 12.55 6.55
C VAL A 28 6.71 11.40 6.89
N ARG A 29 7.05 10.51 7.82
CA ARG A 29 6.15 9.41 8.20
C ARG A 29 4.83 9.89 8.80
N ARG A 30 4.87 10.89 9.70
CA ARG A 30 3.65 11.50 10.23
C ARG A 30 2.90 12.27 9.14
N GLY A 31 3.63 13.03 8.32
CA GLY A 31 3.10 13.76 7.19
C GLY A 31 2.45 12.85 6.13
N TYR A 32 2.93 11.62 5.97
CA TYR A 32 2.38 10.67 5.00
C TYR A 32 0.96 10.22 5.34
N HIS A 33 0.66 10.04 6.63
CA HIS A 33 -0.71 9.78 7.07
C HIS A 33 -1.63 10.98 6.81
N LEU A 34 -1.14 12.19 7.09
CA LEU A 34 -1.87 13.43 6.80
C LEU A 34 -2.08 13.62 5.31
N TRP A 35 -1.08 13.29 4.49
CA TRP A 35 -1.14 13.32 3.03
C TRP A 35 -2.23 12.37 2.51
N LEU A 36 -2.26 11.12 2.96
CA LEU A 36 -3.30 10.17 2.55
C LEU A 36 -4.70 10.63 3.00
N ALA A 37 -4.82 11.14 4.23
CA ALA A 37 -6.08 11.68 4.74
C ALA A 37 -6.53 12.92 3.93
N ALA A 38 -5.60 13.80 3.58
CA ALA A 38 -5.87 15.00 2.78
C ALA A 38 -6.26 14.63 1.34
N LEU A 39 -5.54 13.71 0.70
CA LEU A 39 -5.85 13.23 -0.64
C LEU A 39 -7.29 12.69 -0.73
N VAL A 40 -7.70 11.95 0.28
CA VAL A 40 -9.06 11.42 0.39
C VAL A 40 -10.07 12.53 0.66
N SER A 41 -9.82 13.40 1.64
CA SER A 41 -10.78 14.44 2.05
C SER A 41 -10.95 15.56 1.02
N LEU A 42 -9.89 15.88 0.27
CA LEU A 42 -9.88 16.94 -0.74
C LEU A 42 -10.30 16.44 -2.13
N THR A 43 -10.71 15.17 -2.26
CA THR A 43 -11.20 14.59 -3.51
C THR A 43 -12.24 15.48 -4.24
N PRO A 44 -13.26 16.08 -3.58
CA PRO A 44 -14.23 16.93 -4.28
C PRO A 44 -13.60 18.19 -4.91
N LEU A 45 -12.59 18.76 -4.25
CA LEU A 45 -11.85 19.91 -4.78
C LEU A 45 -10.95 19.49 -5.96
N LEU A 46 -10.34 18.32 -5.86
CA LEU A 46 -9.51 17.73 -6.92
C LEU A 46 -10.34 17.42 -8.16
N GLN A 47 -11.57 16.90 -8.00
CA GLN A 47 -12.49 16.65 -9.13
C GLN A 47 -12.78 17.92 -9.95
N GLY A 48 -12.87 19.08 -9.30
CA GLY A 48 -13.04 20.38 -9.98
C GLY A 48 -11.85 20.80 -10.85
N LEU A 49 -10.68 20.21 -10.65
CA LEU A 49 -9.46 20.44 -11.45
C LEU A 49 -9.29 19.42 -12.57
N SER A 50 -10.16 18.41 -12.66
CA SER A 50 -10.03 17.33 -13.62
C SER A 50 -10.29 17.80 -15.05
N ASN A 51 -9.40 17.46 -15.99
CA ASN A 51 -9.62 17.70 -17.41
C ASN A 51 -10.17 16.40 -18.04
N PRO A 52 -11.42 16.41 -18.56
CA PRO A 52 -12.05 15.20 -19.10
C PRO A 52 -11.33 14.63 -20.33
N GLN A 53 -10.51 15.41 -21.03
CA GLN A 53 -9.72 14.96 -22.19
C GLN A 53 -8.36 14.34 -21.83
N SER A 54 -8.02 14.28 -20.55
CA SER A 54 -6.77 13.66 -20.11
C SER A 54 -6.77 12.16 -20.38
N ILE A 55 -5.59 11.61 -20.74
CA ILE A 55 -5.40 10.16 -20.91
C ILE A 55 -5.92 9.42 -19.67
N PHE A 56 -5.67 9.94 -18.46
CA PHE A 56 -6.07 9.34 -17.18
C PHE A 56 -7.58 9.36 -16.88
N SER A 57 -8.37 10.14 -17.64
CA SER A 57 -9.83 10.14 -17.58
C SER A 57 -10.42 8.79 -18.01
N ASN A 58 -9.72 8.08 -18.91
CA ASN A 58 -10.15 6.76 -19.33
C ASN A 58 -9.98 5.73 -18.20
N SER A 59 -11.10 5.29 -17.62
CA SER A 59 -11.16 4.30 -16.54
C SER A 59 -10.60 2.93 -16.96
N ASN A 60 -10.54 2.66 -18.27
CA ASN A 60 -10.01 1.42 -18.86
C ASN A 60 -8.51 1.45 -19.16
N ASN A 61 -7.78 2.47 -18.71
CA ASN A 61 -6.32 2.49 -18.85
C ASN A 61 -5.67 1.28 -18.19
N PHE A 62 -4.60 0.78 -18.82
CA PHE A 62 -3.79 -0.33 -18.31
C PHE A 62 -3.38 -0.15 -16.84
N PHE A 63 -2.94 1.07 -16.49
CA PHE A 63 -2.54 1.42 -15.13
C PHE A 63 -3.70 1.34 -14.12
N ASN A 64 -4.91 1.77 -14.50
CA ASN A 64 -6.07 1.80 -13.59
C ASN A 64 -6.78 0.46 -13.44
N VAL A 65 -6.66 -0.43 -14.42
CA VAL A 65 -7.34 -1.74 -14.42
C VAL A 65 -6.38 -2.85 -14.01
N LYS A 66 -5.30 -3.06 -14.79
CA LYS A 66 -4.47 -4.25 -14.64
C LYS A 66 -3.42 -4.09 -13.55
N PHE A 67 -2.81 -2.90 -13.45
CA PHE A 67 -1.76 -2.67 -12.45
C PHE A 67 -2.31 -2.56 -11.03
N VAL A 68 -3.46 -1.90 -10.84
CA VAL A 68 -4.12 -1.79 -9.53
C VAL A 68 -4.61 -3.14 -9.03
N HIS A 69 -5.19 -3.98 -9.89
CA HIS A 69 -5.67 -5.31 -9.50
C HIS A 69 -4.53 -6.21 -9.02
N CYS A 70 -3.35 -6.09 -9.65
CA CYS A 70 -2.14 -6.82 -9.25
C CYS A 70 -1.29 -6.10 -8.20
N SER A 71 -1.76 -4.99 -7.61
CA SER A 71 -0.96 -4.15 -6.69
C SER A 71 -0.38 -4.94 -5.50
N CYS A 72 -1.20 -5.77 -4.86
CA CYS A 72 -0.75 -6.61 -3.75
C CYS A 72 0.35 -7.59 -4.18
N GLY A 73 0.27 -8.15 -5.39
CA GLY A 73 1.26 -9.08 -5.95
C GLY A 73 2.60 -8.41 -6.25
N TRP A 74 2.57 -7.23 -6.88
CA TRP A 74 3.78 -6.42 -7.12
C TRP A 74 4.44 -5.97 -5.81
N THR A 75 3.63 -5.57 -4.83
CA THR A 75 4.10 -5.21 -3.49
C THR A 75 4.79 -6.40 -2.84
N PHE A 76 4.16 -7.57 -2.82
CA PHE A 76 4.75 -8.78 -2.24
C PHE A 76 6.07 -9.15 -2.92
N LEU A 77 6.12 -9.16 -4.25
CA LEU A 77 7.30 -9.56 -5.03
C LEU A 77 8.50 -8.64 -4.77
N LEU A 78 8.32 -7.31 -4.86
CA LEU A 78 9.44 -6.38 -4.68
C LEU A 78 9.80 -6.19 -3.21
N LEU A 79 8.82 -6.17 -2.31
CA LEU A 79 9.06 -5.91 -0.89
C LEU A 79 9.65 -7.15 -0.20
N SER A 80 9.28 -8.37 -0.63
CA SER A 80 9.90 -9.60 -0.13
C SER A 80 11.38 -9.65 -0.48
N GLY A 81 11.76 -9.31 -1.71
CA GLY A 81 13.18 -9.22 -2.11
C GLY A 81 13.96 -8.22 -1.26
N PHE A 82 13.38 -7.04 -1.01
CA PHE A 82 13.98 -6.04 -0.12
C PHE A 82 14.15 -6.57 1.32
N VAL A 83 13.08 -7.10 1.91
CA VAL A 83 13.09 -7.60 3.30
C VAL A 83 14.05 -8.77 3.46
N LEU A 84 14.11 -9.70 2.50
CA LEU A 84 15.07 -10.80 2.49
C LEU A 84 16.51 -10.27 2.52
N LEU A 85 16.86 -9.35 1.63
CA LEU A 85 18.22 -8.80 1.55
C LEU A 85 18.59 -8.00 2.83
N VAL A 86 17.70 -7.13 3.31
CA VAL A 86 17.94 -6.32 4.52
C VAL A 86 18.08 -7.16 5.78
N THR A 87 17.41 -8.31 5.84
CA THR A 87 17.48 -9.20 7.02
C THR A 87 18.62 -10.18 6.95
N LEU A 88 18.79 -10.85 5.80
CA LEU A 88 19.72 -11.97 5.65
C LEU A 88 21.17 -11.50 5.61
N VAL A 89 21.46 -10.38 4.93
CA VAL A 89 22.84 -9.86 4.81
C VAL A 89 23.47 -9.55 6.17
N PRO A 90 22.84 -8.80 7.10
CA PRO A 90 23.47 -8.46 8.37
C PRO A 90 23.33 -9.56 9.44
N THR A 91 22.29 -10.39 9.40
CA THR A 91 22.03 -11.37 10.48
C THR A 91 22.43 -12.81 10.14
N GLY A 92 22.45 -13.18 8.86
CA GLY A 92 22.69 -14.56 8.41
C GLY A 92 21.63 -15.57 8.87
N ARG A 93 20.47 -15.12 9.39
CA ARG A 93 19.46 -15.98 10.02
C ARG A 93 18.22 -16.14 9.13
N PRO A 94 18.08 -17.25 8.38
CA PRO A 94 16.96 -17.41 7.45
C PRO A 94 15.60 -17.49 8.16
N PHE A 95 15.55 -18.04 9.38
CA PHE A 95 14.31 -18.10 10.17
C PHE A 95 13.78 -16.70 10.52
N LEU A 96 14.67 -15.76 10.84
CA LEU A 96 14.28 -14.37 11.11
C LEU A 96 13.74 -13.71 9.84
N SER A 97 14.36 -13.96 8.69
CA SER A 97 13.88 -13.47 7.40
C SER A 97 12.49 -14.03 7.06
N LEU A 98 12.25 -15.33 7.28
CA LEU A 98 10.94 -15.96 7.08
C LEU A 98 9.88 -15.33 7.96
N LEU A 99 10.19 -15.03 9.22
CA LEU A 99 9.28 -14.31 10.12
C LEU A 99 8.88 -12.94 9.55
N HIS A 100 9.83 -12.16 9.03
CA HIS A 100 9.51 -10.88 8.39
C HIS A 100 8.72 -11.07 7.08
N LEU A 101 8.90 -12.19 6.37
CA LEU A 101 8.09 -12.51 5.19
C LEU A 101 6.65 -12.90 5.53
N THR A 102 6.38 -13.57 6.66
CA THR A 102 4.98 -13.87 7.06
C THR A 102 4.20 -12.58 7.31
N ARG A 103 4.87 -11.53 7.82
CA ARG A 103 4.29 -10.19 7.93
C ARG A 103 3.77 -9.66 6.60
N LEU A 104 4.58 -9.80 5.54
CA LEU A 104 4.17 -9.41 4.18
C LEU A 104 3.04 -10.29 3.65
N GLY A 105 3.09 -11.59 3.93
CA GLY A 105 2.03 -12.54 3.57
C GLY A 105 0.67 -12.16 4.16
N ILE A 106 0.63 -11.75 5.43
CA ILE A 106 -0.58 -11.22 6.08
C ILE A 106 -1.10 -9.97 5.36
N GLY A 107 -0.21 -9.03 5.02
CA GLY A 107 -0.58 -7.83 4.27
C GLY A 107 -1.23 -8.16 2.91
N THR A 108 -0.64 -9.11 2.17
CA THR A 108 -1.20 -9.59 0.90
C THR A 108 -2.55 -10.28 1.08
N ALA A 109 -2.70 -11.11 2.12
CA ALA A 109 -3.96 -11.79 2.43
C ALA A 109 -5.08 -10.78 2.72
N LEU A 110 -4.81 -9.73 3.52
CA LEU A 110 -5.76 -8.64 3.75
C LEU A 110 -6.09 -7.88 2.47
N CYS A 111 -5.08 -7.60 1.65
CA CYS A 111 -5.21 -6.84 0.42
C CYS A 111 -6.07 -7.55 -0.64
N GLN A 112 -6.20 -8.87 -0.59
CA GLN A 112 -7.06 -9.68 -1.47
C GLN A 112 -8.39 -10.07 -0.79
N GLY A 113 -8.35 -10.44 0.49
CA GLY A 113 -9.51 -10.94 1.22
C GLY A 113 -10.55 -9.86 1.58
N VAL A 114 -10.11 -8.66 1.96
CA VAL A 114 -11.05 -7.59 2.33
C VAL A 114 -11.89 -7.09 1.13
N PRO A 115 -11.33 -6.90 -0.08
CA PRO A 115 -12.12 -6.68 -1.29
C PRO A 115 -13.19 -7.72 -1.56
N TYR A 116 -12.90 -9.01 -1.30
CA TYR A 116 -13.90 -10.07 -1.42
C TYR A 116 -15.02 -9.91 -0.39
N LEU A 117 -14.70 -9.50 0.83
CA LEU A 117 -15.72 -9.15 1.83
C LEU A 117 -16.57 -7.95 1.40
N PHE A 118 -16.00 -6.95 0.72
CA PHE A 118 -16.79 -5.83 0.18
C PHE A 118 -17.80 -6.31 -0.86
N GLN A 119 -17.43 -7.27 -1.72
CA GLN A 119 -18.36 -7.87 -2.68
C GLN A 119 -19.50 -8.60 -1.97
N LEU A 120 -19.17 -9.41 -0.95
CA LEU A 120 -20.18 -10.10 -0.15
C LEU A 120 -21.12 -9.11 0.56
N LEU A 121 -20.60 -8.00 1.08
CA LEU A 121 -21.42 -6.95 1.69
C LEU A 121 -22.32 -6.26 0.67
N GLU A 122 -21.84 -6.01 -0.55
CA GLU A 122 -22.65 -5.44 -1.64
C GLU A 122 -23.76 -6.41 -2.07
N ASP A 123 -23.49 -7.70 -2.09
CA ASP A 123 -24.48 -8.73 -2.43
C ASP A 123 -25.51 -8.92 -1.30
N LEU A 124 -25.15 -8.70 -0.03
CA LEU A 124 -26.08 -8.78 1.11
C LEU A 124 -26.91 -7.51 1.32
N THR A 125 -26.34 -6.34 1.03
CA THR A 125 -27.02 -5.04 1.24
C THR A 125 -27.73 -4.52 0.00
N GLY A 126 -27.46 -5.14 -1.14
CA GLY A 126 -27.99 -4.69 -2.41
C GLY A 126 -29.46 -5.00 -2.60
N SER A 127 -30.07 -4.20 -3.45
CA SER A 127 -31.45 -4.39 -3.89
C SER A 127 -31.53 -4.30 -5.40
N CYS A 128 -32.43 -5.09 -5.99
CA CYS A 128 -32.67 -5.05 -7.42
C CYS A 128 -33.55 -3.82 -7.76
N GLN A 129 -33.01 -2.93 -8.58
CA GLN A 129 -33.72 -1.74 -9.05
C GLN A 129 -34.07 -1.87 -10.54
N GLN A 130 -35.35 -1.74 -10.84
CA GLN A 130 -35.83 -1.66 -12.20
C GLN A 130 -35.82 -0.20 -12.67
N PRO A 131 -35.10 0.14 -13.76
CA PRO A 131 -35.16 1.48 -14.34
C PRO A 131 -36.52 1.69 -15.04
N LEU A 132 -37.37 2.59 -14.54
CA LEU A 132 -38.59 3.05 -15.22
C LEU A 132 -38.57 4.57 -15.35
N PRO A 133 -38.68 5.18 -16.53
CA PRO A 133 -38.78 6.64 -16.59
C PRO A 133 -40.05 7.14 -15.86
N PRO A 134 -39.96 8.08 -14.88
CA PRO A 134 -38.84 8.95 -14.52
C PRO A 134 -38.05 8.59 -13.22
N GLY A 135 -38.14 7.35 -12.70
CA GLY A 135 -37.47 6.91 -11.47
C GLY A 135 -36.95 5.47 -11.47
N THR A 136 -36.75 4.89 -10.30
CA THR A 136 -36.40 3.47 -10.13
C THR A 136 -37.44 2.82 -9.21
N LEU A 137 -37.91 1.63 -9.59
CA LEU A 137 -38.79 0.83 -8.73
C LEU A 137 -37.97 -0.27 -8.06
N LEU A 138 -38.07 -0.37 -6.74
CA LEU A 138 -37.48 -1.46 -5.96
C LEU A 138 -38.24 -2.75 -6.24
N HIS A 139 -37.54 -3.75 -6.77
CA HIS A 139 -38.13 -5.04 -7.09
C HIS A 139 -37.79 -6.07 -6.01
N HIS A 140 -38.65 -6.19 -5.00
CA HIS A 140 -38.43 -7.07 -3.84
C HIS A 140 -38.53 -8.57 -4.16
N ARG A 141 -38.98 -8.95 -5.37
CA ARG A 141 -39.13 -10.35 -5.78
C ARG A 141 -37.79 -11.00 -6.18
N LEU A 142 -36.78 -10.21 -6.53
CA LEU A 142 -35.46 -10.69 -6.98
C LEU A 142 -34.43 -10.37 -5.90
N GLU A 143 -34.15 -11.34 -5.03
CA GLU A 143 -33.19 -11.20 -3.92
C GLU A 143 -31.75 -11.49 -4.35
N ASP A 144 -31.53 -12.15 -5.49
CA ASP A 144 -30.21 -12.50 -5.98
C ASP A 144 -29.70 -11.55 -7.07
N ARG A 145 -28.45 -11.10 -6.93
CA ARG A 145 -27.76 -10.26 -7.92
C ARG A 145 -27.76 -10.88 -9.32
N TYR A 146 -27.53 -12.18 -9.41
CA TYR A 146 -27.50 -12.91 -10.67
C TYR A 146 -28.85 -12.86 -11.40
N SER A 147 -29.93 -13.18 -10.68
CA SER A 147 -31.30 -13.14 -11.20
C SER A 147 -31.72 -11.72 -11.59
N CYS A 148 -31.30 -10.72 -10.82
CA CYS A 148 -31.53 -9.30 -11.14
C CYS A 148 -30.85 -8.87 -12.46
N GLN A 149 -29.59 -9.26 -12.66
CA GLN A 149 -28.83 -8.87 -13.84
C GLN A 149 -29.29 -9.56 -15.13
N ILE A 150 -29.75 -10.82 -15.04
CA ILE A 150 -30.31 -11.56 -16.19
C ILE A 150 -31.56 -10.89 -16.74
N GLU A 151 -32.42 -10.38 -15.85
CA GLU A 151 -33.63 -9.65 -16.23
C GLU A 151 -33.34 -8.22 -16.75
N GLY A 152 -32.07 -7.82 -16.81
CA GLY A 152 -31.64 -6.50 -17.30
C GLY A 152 -31.82 -5.38 -16.28
N TYR A 153 -32.02 -5.72 -15.00
CA TYR A 153 -32.16 -4.74 -13.92
C TYR A 153 -30.81 -4.38 -13.30
N GLN A 154 -30.76 -3.23 -12.60
CA GLN A 154 -29.55 -2.72 -11.98
C GLN A 154 -29.50 -3.13 -10.51
N TRP A 155 -28.39 -3.76 -10.10
CA TRP A 155 -28.12 -4.06 -8.70
C TRP A 155 -27.53 -2.84 -8.00
N GLN A 156 -28.21 -2.32 -6.98
CA GLN A 156 -27.78 -1.14 -6.24
C GLN A 156 -27.51 -1.54 -4.78
N GLY A 157 -26.23 -1.65 -4.41
CA GLY A 157 -25.78 -1.93 -3.04
C GLY A 157 -24.76 -0.92 -2.52
N TYR A 158 -24.34 -1.07 -1.26
CA TYR A 158 -23.29 -0.22 -0.69
C TYR A 158 -21.92 -0.63 -1.24
N HIS A 159 -21.53 0.00 -2.35
CA HIS A 159 -20.27 -0.28 -3.02
C HIS A 159 -19.11 0.49 -2.35
N ILE A 160 -18.13 -0.24 -1.79
CA ILE A 160 -16.88 0.32 -1.25
C ILE A 160 -15.79 0.15 -2.29
N SER A 161 -14.98 1.19 -2.54
CA SER A 161 -13.93 1.17 -3.57
C SER A 161 -12.77 0.21 -3.22
N PRO A 162 -12.65 -0.97 -3.88
CA PRO A 162 -11.61 -1.93 -3.53
C PRO A 162 -10.22 -1.45 -3.95
N LYS A 163 -10.17 -0.70 -5.07
CA LYS A 163 -8.94 -0.10 -5.61
C LYS A 163 -8.28 0.85 -4.62
N THR A 164 -9.07 1.74 -4.03
CA THR A 164 -8.58 2.72 -3.05
C THR A 164 -8.13 2.04 -1.77
N PHE A 165 -8.86 1.02 -1.32
CA PHE A 165 -8.47 0.18 -0.19
C PHE A 165 -7.11 -0.50 -0.41
N SER A 166 -6.94 -1.24 -1.51
CA SER A 166 -5.71 -2.01 -1.75
C SER A 166 -4.49 -1.09 -1.91
N LEU A 167 -4.63 0.04 -2.63
CA LEU A 167 -3.55 1.01 -2.80
C LEU A 167 -3.15 1.68 -1.48
N THR A 168 -4.13 2.08 -0.66
CA THR A 168 -3.84 2.71 0.64
C THR A 168 -3.13 1.73 1.57
N LEU A 169 -3.64 0.50 1.71
CA LEU A 169 -3.02 -0.56 2.53
C LEU A 169 -1.60 -0.90 2.06
N CYS A 170 -1.39 -1.10 0.76
CA CYS A 170 -0.07 -1.42 0.20
C CYS A 170 0.91 -0.26 0.43
N SER A 171 0.49 0.98 0.18
CA SER A 171 1.36 2.14 0.30
C SER A 171 1.81 2.39 1.75
N LEU A 172 0.91 2.23 2.73
CA LEU A 172 1.22 2.34 4.15
C LEU A 172 2.15 1.22 4.63
N SER A 173 1.90 -0.01 4.17
CA SER A 173 2.75 -1.17 4.48
C SER A 173 4.17 -0.98 3.92
N MET A 174 4.28 -0.58 2.65
CA MET A 174 5.56 -0.28 2.01
C MET A 174 6.31 0.83 2.72
N ALA A 175 5.64 1.92 3.10
CA ALA A 175 6.29 3.04 3.79
C ALA A 175 6.90 2.61 5.15
N GLU A 176 6.23 1.73 5.89
CA GLU A 176 6.76 1.20 7.16
C GLU A 176 7.95 0.24 6.95
N GLU A 177 7.89 -0.65 5.96
CA GLU A 177 8.98 -1.58 5.67
C GLU A 177 10.22 -0.86 5.10
N LEU A 178 10.04 0.06 4.15
CA LEU A 178 11.14 0.82 3.55
C LEU A 178 11.84 1.75 4.54
N ALA A 179 11.12 2.23 5.56
CA ALA A 179 11.71 3.06 6.61
C ALA A 179 12.78 2.31 7.44
N VAL A 180 12.84 0.97 7.37
CA VAL A 180 13.90 0.18 8.04
C VAL A 180 15.28 0.49 7.42
N PHE A 181 15.34 0.83 6.13
CA PHE A 181 16.61 1.04 5.42
C PHE A 181 17.43 2.19 6.02
N VAL A 182 16.80 3.25 6.52
CA VAL A 182 17.53 4.35 7.18
C VAL A 182 18.28 3.87 8.43
N ARG A 183 17.70 2.91 9.17
CA ARG A 183 18.32 2.35 10.38
C ARG A 183 19.45 1.40 10.02
N TYR A 184 19.28 0.64 8.94
CA TYR A 184 20.31 -0.19 8.34
C TYR A 184 21.57 0.65 8.01
N LEU A 185 21.39 1.73 7.25
CA LEU A 185 22.48 2.64 6.88
C LEU A 185 23.13 3.32 8.09
N ARG A 186 22.33 3.79 9.06
CA ARG A 186 22.85 4.43 10.29
C ARG A 186 23.66 3.49 11.19
N ARG A 187 23.50 2.17 11.04
CA ARG A 187 24.31 1.18 11.77
C ARG A 187 25.64 0.88 11.10
N GLY A 188 25.88 1.42 9.90
CA GLY A 188 27.11 1.19 9.15
C GLY A 188 27.15 -0.13 8.41
N TYR A 189 26.01 -0.82 8.23
CA TYR A 189 25.96 -2.01 7.39
C TYR A 189 26.20 -1.64 5.93
N THR A 190 27.00 -2.45 5.23
CA THR A 190 27.28 -2.27 3.81
C THR A 190 26.01 -2.56 3.01
N ALA A 191 25.60 -1.60 2.19
CA ALA A 191 24.46 -1.76 1.29
C ALA A 191 24.96 -1.95 -0.13
N ASP A 192 24.94 -3.21 -0.60
CA ASP A 192 25.33 -3.57 -1.96
C ASP A 192 24.44 -2.88 -3.00
N THR A 193 24.96 -2.73 -4.21
CA THR A 193 24.24 -2.10 -5.33
C THR A 193 22.89 -2.76 -5.59
N SER A 194 22.81 -4.10 -5.50
CA SER A 194 21.55 -4.85 -5.67
C SER A 194 20.51 -4.48 -4.61
N LEU A 195 20.90 -4.39 -3.33
CA LEU A 195 20.00 -3.98 -2.26
C LEU A 195 19.49 -2.55 -2.47
N ARG A 196 20.38 -1.63 -2.86
CA ARG A 196 20.03 -0.23 -3.16
C ARG A 196 19.08 -0.12 -4.36
N LEU A 197 19.30 -0.91 -5.41
CA LEU A 197 18.41 -0.97 -6.58
C LEU A 197 17.02 -1.49 -6.20
N VAL A 198 16.94 -2.59 -5.47
CA VAL A 198 15.65 -3.15 -5.01
C VAL A 198 14.92 -2.15 -4.10
N PHE A 199 15.64 -1.44 -3.21
CA PHE A 199 15.06 -0.36 -2.42
C PHE A 199 14.50 0.78 -3.30
N LEU A 200 15.24 1.24 -4.29
CA LEU A 200 14.79 2.30 -5.22
C LEU A 200 13.60 1.86 -6.06
N LEU A 201 13.54 0.60 -6.49
CA LEU A 201 12.39 0.02 -7.19
C LEU A 201 11.13 0.00 -6.31
N ASN A 202 11.28 -0.33 -5.02
CA ASN A 202 10.16 -0.23 -4.08
C ASN A 202 9.76 1.22 -3.82
N ALA A 203 10.73 2.14 -3.71
CA ALA A 203 10.44 3.57 -3.53
C ALA A 203 9.71 4.17 -4.74
N SER A 204 10.09 3.78 -5.96
CA SER A 204 9.39 4.21 -7.18
C SER A 204 7.99 3.60 -7.28
N LEU A 205 7.82 2.32 -6.89
CA LEU A 205 6.50 1.68 -6.80
C LEU A 205 5.58 2.41 -5.79
N LEU A 206 6.11 2.82 -4.63
CA LEU A 206 5.37 3.62 -3.67
C LEU A 206 4.93 4.96 -4.26
N GLY A 207 5.82 5.63 -5.01
CA GLY A 207 5.49 6.85 -5.74
C GLY A 207 4.37 6.62 -6.76
N LEU A 208 4.44 5.53 -7.53
CA LEU A 208 3.42 5.17 -8.51
C LEU A 208 2.06 4.91 -7.84
N TYR A 209 2.00 4.25 -6.69
CA TYR A 209 0.74 4.08 -5.94
C TYR A 209 0.15 5.40 -5.47
N ASN A 210 0.98 6.36 -5.06
CA ASN A 210 0.51 7.70 -4.71
C ASN A 210 -0.04 8.45 -5.94
N LEU A 211 0.61 8.33 -7.11
CA LEU A 211 0.09 8.89 -8.36
C LEU A 211 -1.27 8.27 -8.73
N LEU A 212 -1.41 6.95 -8.59
CA LEU A 212 -2.68 6.27 -8.86
C LEU A 212 -3.78 6.70 -7.89
N LEU A 213 -3.46 6.91 -6.61
CA LEU A 213 -4.41 7.47 -5.64
C LEU A 213 -4.84 8.89 -6.04
N ILE A 214 -3.92 9.74 -6.51
CA ILE A 214 -4.26 11.07 -7.03
C ILE A 214 -5.17 10.94 -8.26
N CYS A 215 -4.87 10.03 -9.20
CA CYS A 215 -5.73 9.79 -10.37
C CYS A 215 -7.13 9.34 -9.95
N ILE A 216 -7.25 8.45 -8.96
CA ILE A 216 -8.55 8.03 -8.43
C ILE A 216 -9.27 9.22 -7.80
N ALA A 217 -8.58 10.07 -7.02
CA ALA A 217 -9.19 11.27 -6.44
C ALA A 217 -9.64 12.29 -7.50
N LEU A 218 -8.95 12.39 -8.63
CA LEU A 218 -9.30 13.31 -9.72
C LEU A 218 -10.48 12.81 -10.57
N TYR A 219 -10.53 11.52 -10.90
CA TYR A 219 -11.42 10.99 -11.95
C TYR A 219 -12.49 10.03 -11.46
N ALA A 220 -12.45 9.54 -10.22
CA ALA A 220 -13.46 8.60 -9.75
C ALA A 220 -14.80 9.32 -9.48
N PRO A 221 -15.93 8.77 -9.97
CA PRO A 221 -17.23 9.44 -9.90
C PRO A 221 -17.82 9.48 -8.48
N SER A 222 -17.38 8.60 -7.56
CA SER A 222 -18.02 8.42 -6.25
C SER A 222 -17.04 8.68 -5.11
N TYR A 223 -17.10 9.89 -4.55
CA TYR A 223 -16.27 10.37 -3.43
C TYR A 223 -16.37 9.48 -2.18
N THR A 224 -17.58 9.26 -1.67
CA THR A 224 -17.81 8.59 -0.38
C THR A 224 -17.27 7.17 -0.35
N GLN A 225 -17.42 6.43 -1.46
CA GLN A 225 -16.95 5.05 -1.60
C GLN A 225 -15.41 4.96 -1.55
N ASN A 226 -14.72 5.95 -2.12
CA ASN A 226 -13.26 6.02 -2.06
C ASN A 226 -12.76 6.39 -0.66
N VAL A 227 -13.46 7.31 0.03
CA VAL A 227 -13.14 7.68 1.41
C VAL A 227 -13.21 6.48 2.34
N VAL A 228 -14.30 5.71 2.25
CA VAL A 228 -14.53 4.53 3.08
C VAL A 228 -13.50 3.44 2.77
N GLY A 229 -13.17 3.24 1.49
CA GLY A 229 -12.11 2.32 1.09
C GLY A 229 -10.75 2.68 1.69
N ALA A 230 -10.37 3.97 1.62
CA ALA A 230 -9.10 4.46 2.18
C ALA A 230 -9.05 4.40 3.71
N ALA A 231 -10.16 4.75 4.38
CA ALA A 231 -10.29 4.67 5.82
C ALA A 231 -10.15 3.22 6.30
N THR A 232 -10.81 2.28 5.62
CA THR A 232 -10.71 0.84 5.92
C THR A 232 -9.29 0.33 5.70
N GLY A 233 -8.60 0.75 4.63
CA GLY A 233 -7.20 0.38 4.39
C GLY A 233 -6.26 0.91 5.48
N THR A 234 -6.46 2.15 5.91
CA THR A 234 -5.71 2.77 7.02
C THR A 234 -5.98 2.05 8.34
N PHE A 235 -7.22 1.65 8.59
CA PHE A 235 -7.61 0.89 9.78
C PHE A 235 -6.96 -0.50 9.79
N CYS A 236 -7.02 -1.24 8.68
CA CYS A 236 -6.35 -2.55 8.55
C CYS A 236 -4.84 -2.44 8.79
N TRP A 237 -4.20 -1.40 8.23
CA TRP A 237 -2.80 -1.11 8.49
C TRP A 237 -2.53 -0.80 9.97
N TYR A 238 -3.38 -0.01 10.62
CA TYR A 238 -3.22 0.34 12.03
C TYR A 238 -3.32 -0.91 12.92
N VAL A 239 -4.35 -1.73 12.72
CA VAL A 239 -4.56 -2.98 13.46
C VAL A 239 -3.35 -3.91 13.31
N THR A 240 -2.81 -4.05 12.11
CA THR A 240 -1.64 -4.90 11.86
C THR A 240 -0.35 -4.30 12.41
N TYR A 241 0.11 -3.16 11.88
CA TYR A 241 1.43 -2.58 12.18
C TYR A 241 1.55 -1.91 13.55
N ARG A 242 0.45 -1.35 14.09
CA ARG A 242 0.46 -0.66 15.39
C ARG A 242 -0.08 -1.51 16.52
N GLY A 243 -1.04 -2.39 16.24
CA GLY A 243 -1.58 -3.35 17.19
C GLY A 243 -0.80 -4.66 17.19
N TRP A 244 -1.16 -5.56 16.29
CA TRP A 244 -0.79 -6.97 16.33
C TRP A 244 0.73 -7.18 16.25
N TYR A 245 1.44 -6.54 15.32
CA TYR A 245 2.90 -6.73 15.14
C TYR A 245 3.76 -6.26 16.31
N ARG A 246 3.17 -5.62 17.33
CA ARG A 246 3.87 -5.26 18.58
C ARG A 246 3.66 -6.25 19.71
N THR A 247 2.83 -7.26 19.51
CA THR A 247 2.54 -8.31 20.51
C THR A 247 3.54 -9.47 20.41
N TYR A 248 3.68 -10.24 21.48
CA TYR A 248 4.64 -11.34 21.57
C TYR A 248 4.41 -12.47 20.55
N TYR A 249 3.14 -12.80 20.27
CA TYR A 249 2.75 -13.86 19.33
C TYR A 249 2.80 -13.45 17.85
N SER A 250 3.36 -12.28 17.54
CA SER A 250 3.36 -11.72 16.19
C SER A 250 4.71 -11.86 15.49
N PRO A 251 4.77 -11.62 14.16
CA PRO A 251 6.03 -11.56 13.42
C PRO A 251 7.02 -10.48 13.88
N GLY A 252 6.61 -9.62 14.80
CA GLY A 252 7.38 -8.51 15.32
C GLY A 252 7.35 -7.28 14.40
N PRO A 253 7.71 -6.10 14.93
CA PRO A 253 7.69 -4.85 14.18
C PRO A 253 8.82 -4.79 13.13
N PRO A 254 8.71 -3.91 12.12
CA PRO A 254 9.78 -3.70 11.15
C PRO A 254 11.12 -3.37 11.83
N GLY A 255 12.16 -4.14 11.50
CA GLY A 255 13.49 -4.04 12.13
C GLY A 255 13.70 -4.87 13.40
N TYR A 256 12.70 -5.65 13.85
CA TYR A 256 12.82 -6.51 15.01
C TYR A 256 13.88 -7.61 14.81
N GLY A 257 14.72 -7.83 15.83
CA GLY A 257 15.81 -8.82 15.78
C GLY A 257 17.00 -8.46 14.88
N MET A 258 16.92 -7.41 14.07
CA MET A 258 17.99 -7.01 13.13
C MET A 258 19.05 -6.11 13.78
N PHE A 259 18.65 -5.30 14.77
CA PHE A 259 19.54 -4.32 15.42
C PHE A 259 19.67 -4.64 16.91
N PRO A 260 20.68 -5.44 17.33
CA PRO A 260 20.94 -5.61 18.76
C PRO A 260 21.19 -4.24 19.42
N ARG A 261 20.62 -4.02 20.61
CA ARG A 261 20.96 -2.83 21.40
C ARG A 261 22.46 -2.89 21.66
N LYS A 262 23.18 -1.78 21.41
CA LYS A 262 24.53 -1.61 21.97
C LYS A 262 24.37 -1.77 23.49
N VAL A 263 24.88 -2.85 24.05
CA VAL A 263 25.08 -2.95 25.49
C VAL A 263 26.17 -1.91 25.79
N ILE A 264 25.78 -0.79 26.40
CA ILE A 264 26.74 0.11 27.02
C ILE A 264 27.30 -0.71 28.18
N GLY A 265 28.52 -1.22 28.05
CA GLY A 265 29.21 -1.91 29.14
C GLY A 265 29.28 -0.96 30.34
N PRO A 266 29.25 -1.50 31.58
CA PRO A 266 29.35 -0.66 32.76
C PRO A 266 30.61 0.19 32.66
N HIS A 267 30.44 1.51 32.79
CA HIS A 267 31.55 2.42 33.03
C HIS A 267 32.36 1.83 34.19
N LYS A 268 33.60 1.40 33.93
CA LYS A 268 34.60 1.30 34.99
C LYS A 268 34.77 2.72 35.52
N LEU A 269 34.16 2.98 36.67
CA LEU A 269 34.61 3.99 37.60
C LEU A 269 35.87 3.42 38.24
N GLU A 270 37.03 3.81 37.70
CA GLU A 270 38.31 3.81 38.42
C GLU A 270 38.52 5.24 38.95
#